data_AF-A0A091M728-F1
#
_entry.id   AF-A0A091M728-F1
#
_cell.length_a   1.000
_cell.length_b   1.000
_cell.length_c   1.000
_cell.angle_alpha   90.00
_cell.angle_beta   90.00
_cell.angle_gamma   90.00
#
_symmetry.space_group_name_H-M   'P 1'
#
loop_
_entity.id
_entity.type
_entity.pdbx_description
1 polymer ?
#
loop_
_entity_poly.entity_id
_entity_poly.type
_entity_poly.pdbx_seq_one_letter_code
_entity_poly.pdbx_strand_id
1 'polypeptide(L)'
;RVADSLMLLLVLALSCNPSTAATASPSAPHIKPSYSFGRTFLGLDKCNACIGTSICKKFFKEEIRFDTWLSSHLKLPPSYLLSYSGNYTDDAKSWRLVDITRLTSKYRHDRADQRICTSLLKTKTCSLERALRRTHRFQKWLRAKRLTPDLVQGLSSPMLRCPSQRLLDRIVRRYAEVPDAGSIYMDHLTDRDKLRLLYTLSVNSHPILLQIFPDVEGWPFPQYLGSCGRLVVSASTRPLRDFYGAAPEVVADRALQILAVLRSMGTNDLNYFFYFTHVDAGTFGVFSNGHLFIRDASMLGIIDKEEGTQ
;
A
#
# COMPACT_ATOMS: atom_id res chain seq x y z
N ARG A 1 -33.11 -54.19 61.47
CA ARG A 1 -32.02 -54.99 60.84
C ARG A 1 -30.74 -54.17 61.02
N VAL A 2 -29.82 -54.75 61.77
CA VAL A 2 -28.63 -54.23 62.48
C VAL A 2 -27.67 -53.51 61.48
N ALA A 3 -27.28 -52.24 61.66
CA ALA A 3 -26.10 -51.69 62.41
C ALA A 3 -24.77 -52.42 62.05
N ASP A 4 -23.59 -51.84 61.92
CA ASP A 4 -22.99 -50.57 62.32
C ASP A 4 -21.56 -50.51 61.72
N SER A 5 -21.03 -49.30 61.49
CA SER A 5 -19.66 -48.83 61.83
C SER A 5 -18.32 -49.49 61.39
N LEU A 6 -17.32 -48.57 61.18
CA LEU A 6 -15.84 -48.71 61.30
C LEU A 6 -15.08 -49.51 60.21
N MET A 7 -13.79 -49.33 59.87
CA MET A 7 -12.72 -48.32 59.97
C MET A 7 -11.45 -49.00 59.39
N LEU A 8 -10.45 -48.20 58.95
CA LEU A 8 -9.00 -48.49 58.88
C LEU A 8 -8.35 -49.43 57.80
N LEU A 9 -7.57 -48.76 56.94
CA LEU A 9 -6.10 -48.89 56.67
C LEU A 9 -5.43 -50.15 56.04
N LEU A 10 -4.76 -49.87 54.89
CA LEU A 10 -3.36 -50.16 54.47
C LEU A 10 -2.84 -51.63 54.39
N VAL A 11 -2.30 -52.03 53.23
CA VAL A 11 -0.84 -52.24 52.94
C VAL A 11 -0.60 -52.84 51.51
N LEU A 12 0.27 -52.13 50.79
CA LEU A 12 1.24 -52.41 49.70
C LEU A 12 1.40 -53.81 49.08
N ALA A 13 1.56 -53.83 47.74
CA ALA A 13 2.52 -54.68 47.03
C ALA A 13 3.12 -53.93 45.82
N LEU A 14 4.46 -53.95 45.73
CA LEU A 14 5.32 -53.30 44.74
C LEU A 14 5.34 -54.04 43.37
N SER A 15 5.54 -53.33 42.26
CA SER A 15 6.51 -53.72 41.21
C SER A 15 6.83 -52.61 40.19
N CYS A 16 8.11 -52.21 40.19
CA CYS A 16 9.01 -51.67 39.15
C CYS A 16 8.51 -51.00 37.84
N ASN A 17 8.93 -49.71 37.69
CA ASN A 17 9.70 -49.06 36.59
C ASN A 17 9.21 -49.11 35.11
N PRO A 18 9.68 -48.22 34.20
CA PRO A 18 10.51 -47.01 34.34
C PRO A 18 9.95 -45.75 33.61
N SER A 19 10.54 -44.61 33.96
CA SER A 19 10.49 -43.32 33.26
C SER A 19 10.73 -43.43 31.75
N THR A 20 9.83 -42.87 30.95
CA THR A 20 10.09 -42.59 29.53
C THR A 20 10.37 -41.09 29.35
N ALA A 21 11.53 -40.83 28.77
CA ALA A 21 12.10 -39.53 28.53
C ALA A 21 11.18 -38.66 27.65
N ALA A 22 11.02 -37.39 28.06
CA ALA A 22 10.46 -36.35 27.24
C ALA A 22 11.29 -36.21 25.96
N THR A 23 10.74 -36.67 24.84
CA THR A 23 11.33 -36.49 23.51
C THR A 23 11.08 -35.05 23.10
N ALA A 24 12.12 -34.24 23.18
CA ALA A 24 12.15 -32.90 22.61
C ALA A 24 11.78 -33.00 21.12
N SER A 25 10.72 -32.28 20.72
CA SER A 25 10.34 -32.18 19.31
C SER A 25 11.51 -31.58 18.52
N PRO A 26 11.91 -32.17 17.38
CA PRO A 26 12.94 -31.59 16.54
C PRO A 26 12.44 -30.23 16.05
N SER A 27 13.20 -29.18 16.37
CA SER A 27 13.01 -27.86 15.80
C SER A 27 13.09 -27.99 14.28
N ALA A 28 12.01 -27.59 13.61
CA ALA A 28 11.99 -27.50 12.15
C ALA A 28 13.23 -26.70 11.69
N PRO A 29 13.95 -27.15 10.65
CA PRO A 29 15.12 -26.43 10.19
C PRO A 29 14.66 -25.03 9.76
N HIS A 30 15.20 -24.01 10.43
CA HIS A 30 15.15 -22.64 9.94
C HIS A 30 15.91 -22.61 8.61
N ILE A 31 15.19 -22.86 7.51
CA ILE A 31 15.65 -22.54 6.17
C ILE A 31 15.94 -21.04 6.20
N LYS A 32 17.22 -20.67 6.18
CA LYS A 32 17.62 -19.28 5.98
C LYS A 32 16.94 -18.82 4.68
N PRO A 33 16.13 -17.75 4.68
CA PRO A 33 15.60 -17.24 3.43
C PRO A 33 16.81 -16.90 2.56
N SER A 34 16.97 -17.63 1.45
CA SER A 34 18.13 -17.45 0.55
C SER A 34 18.07 -16.11 -0.18
N TYR A 35 16.99 -15.36 0.05
CA TYR A 35 16.70 -14.11 -0.59
C TYR A 35 16.56 -12.95 0.41
N SER A 36 17.65 -12.22 0.64
CA SER A 36 17.57 -10.93 1.33
C SER A 36 17.18 -9.84 0.33
N PHE A 37 15.90 -9.45 0.31
CA PHE A 37 15.49 -8.21 -0.35
C PHE A 37 16.38 -7.07 0.15
N GLY A 38 16.99 -6.33 -0.78
CA GLY A 38 17.72 -5.13 -0.43
C GLY A 38 16.76 -4.11 0.18
N ARG A 39 16.88 -3.84 1.49
CA ARG A 39 16.13 -2.76 2.17
C ARG A 39 16.19 -1.46 1.39
N THR A 40 17.34 -1.17 0.78
CA THR A 40 17.59 -0.02 -0.10
C THR A 40 16.72 -0.02 -1.36
N PHE A 41 16.47 -1.17 -1.99
CA PHE A 41 15.67 -1.25 -3.21
C PHE A 41 14.19 -0.92 -2.95
N LEU A 42 13.67 -1.46 -1.85
CA LEU A 42 12.33 -1.14 -1.34
C LEU A 42 12.25 0.30 -0.80
N GLY A 43 13.38 0.95 -0.51
CA GLY A 43 13.43 2.27 0.12
C GLY A 43 13.12 2.23 1.62
N LEU A 44 13.34 1.08 2.26
CA LEU A 44 13.08 0.87 3.68
C LEU A 44 14.11 1.52 4.60
N ASP A 45 15.32 1.72 4.11
CA ASP A 45 16.35 2.55 4.76
C ASP A 45 15.89 4.01 4.92
N LYS A 46 14.91 4.43 4.12
CA LYS A 46 14.26 5.74 4.20
C LYS A 46 12.83 5.69 4.75
N CYS A 47 12.38 4.58 5.37
CA CYS A 47 10.96 4.38 5.73
C CYS A 47 10.42 5.18 6.92
N ASN A 48 11.10 6.27 7.24
CA ASN A 48 10.51 7.33 8.03
C ASN A 48 9.82 8.36 7.10
N ALA A 49 10.12 8.34 5.79
CA ALA A 49 9.42 9.03 4.72
C ALA A 49 9.18 8.03 3.57
N CYS A 50 8.28 7.08 3.84
CA CYS A 50 7.84 6.06 2.89
C CYS A 50 6.33 6.13 2.72
N ILE A 51 5.84 5.36 1.76
CA ILE A 51 4.42 5.23 1.45
C ILE A 51 3.75 4.37 2.52
N GLY A 52 4.38 3.25 2.86
CA GLY A 52 3.78 2.29 3.78
C GLY A 52 4.67 1.12 4.13
N THR A 53 4.15 0.26 5.00
CA THR A 53 4.81 -0.98 5.43
C THR A 53 3.88 -2.18 5.52
N SER A 54 2.59 -2.00 5.20
CA SER A 54 1.54 -3.01 5.33
C SER A 54 1.91 -4.36 4.72
N ILE A 55 2.58 -4.36 3.56
CA ILE A 55 2.90 -5.60 2.82
C ILE A 55 4.39 -6.00 2.88
N CYS A 56 5.23 -5.29 3.65
CA CYS A 56 6.67 -5.56 3.68
C CYS A 56 7.02 -6.99 4.10
N LYS A 57 6.25 -7.56 5.04
CA LYS A 57 6.46 -8.94 5.50
C LYS A 57 6.33 -9.94 4.34
N LYS A 58 5.45 -9.69 3.38
CA LYS A 58 5.23 -10.53 2.19
C LYS A 58 6.44 -10.53 1.27
N PHE A 59 7.10 -9.37 1.07
CA PHE A 59 8.39 -9.32 0.40
C PHE A 59 9.42 -10.17 1.14
N PHE A 60 9.66 -9.93 2.43
CA PHE A 60 10.70 -10.67 3.17
C PHE A 60 10.47 -12.17 3.29
N LYS A 61 9.24 -12.63 3.16
CA LYS A 61 8.87 -14.05 3.15
C LYS A 61 8.83 -14.67 1.74
N GLU A 62 9.20 -13.91 0.71
CA GLU A 62 9.13 -14.34 -0.69
C GLU A 62 7.71 -14.70 -1.15
N GLU A 63 6.69 -14.13 -0.51
CA GLU A 63 5.28 -14.22 -0.91
C GLU A 63 4.93 -13.18 -1.99
N ILE A 64 5.86 -12.26 -2.28
CA ILE A 64 5.88 -11.40 -3.48
C ILE A 64 7.17 -11.65 -4.24
N ARG A 65 7.07 -11.92 -5.55
CA ARG A 65 8.21 -12.20 -6.45
C ARG A 65 8.07 -11.39 -7.73
N PHE A 66 9.16 -10.82 -8.24
CA PHE A 66 9.15 -10.16 -9.55
C PHE A 66 9.17 -11.21 -10.68
N ASP A 67 8.56 -10.94 -11.83
CA ASP A 67 8.44 -11.93 -12.93
C ASP A 67 9.78 -12.34 -13.55
N THR A 68 10.76 -11.43 -13.61
CA THR A 68 12.08 -11.67 -14.19
C THR A 68 12.98 -12.60 -13.34
N TRP A 69 12.43 -13.36 -12.39
CA TRP A 69 13.15 -13.90 -11.24
C TRP A 69 12.96 -15.41 -11.03
N LEU A 70 12.78 -16.18 -12.10
CA LEU A 70 12.63 -17.64 -12.06
C LEU A 70 13.95 -18.43 -11.94
N SER A 71 15.04 -17.87 -11.38
CA SER A 71 16.28 -18.65 -11.17
C SER A 71 17.09 -18.21 -9.94
N SER A 72 17.76 -19.18 -9.33
CA SER A 72 18.35 -19.21 -7.98
C SER A 72 19.58 -18.31 -7.75
N HIS A 73 19.95 -17.45 -8.70
CA HIS A 73 21.14 -16.57 -8.62
C HIS A 73 20.89 -15.11 -9.05
N LEU A 74 19.64 -14.66 -9.10
CA LEU A 74 19.29 -13.44 -9.84
C LEU A 74 19.30 -12.14 -9.01
N LYS A 75 19.88 -11.12 -9.65
CA LYS A 75 20.03 -9.73 -9.20
C LYS A 75 18.66 -9.02 -9.16
N LEU A 76 18.51 -8.05 -8.26
CA LEU A 76 17.35 -7.16 -8.22
C LEU A 76 17.10 -6.53 -9.61
N PRO A 77 15.82 -6.32 -10.00
CA PRO A 77 15.53 -5.68 -11.27
C PRO A 77 16.08 -4.25 -11.29
N PRO A 78 16.27 -3.66 -12.47
CA PRO A 78 16.87 -2.33 -12.56
C PRO A 78 16.09 -1.29 -11.75
N SER A 79 16.76 -0.60 -10.84
CA SER A 79 16.13 0.34 -9.90
C SER A 79 15.59 1.62 -10.53
N TYR A 80 15.90 1.86 -11.82
CA TYR A 80 15.42 3.02 -12.58
C TYR A 80 14.00 2.83 -13.14
N LEU A 81 13.49 1.60 -13.22
CA LEU A 81 12.14 1.32 -13.70
C LEU A 81 11.10 1.84 -12.69
N LEU A 82 9.99 2.36 -13.22
CA LEU A 82 8.87 2.86 -12.42
C LEU A 82 7.94 1.74 -11.97
N SER A 83 7.75 0.72 -12.78
CA SER A 83 6.80 -0.36 -12.54
C SER A 83 7.44 -1.68 -12.93
N TYR A 84 7.07 -2.72 -12.20
CA TYR A 84 7.55 -4.08 -12.38
C TYR A 84 6.38 -5.04 -12.25
N SER A 85 6.34 -6.06 -13.09
CA SER A 85 5.40 -7.16 -12.95
C SER A 85 5.90 -8.18 -11.93
N GLY A 86 4.98 -8.80 -11.22
CA GLY A 86 5.30 -9.84 -10.25
C GLY A 86 4.12 -10.73 -9.92
N ASN A 87 4.37 -11.68 -9.03
CA ASN A 87 3.42 -12.63 -8.50
C ASN A 87 3.29 -12.45 -6.99
N TYR A 88 2.07 -12.58 -6.49
CA TYR A 88 1.72 -12.50 -5.08
C TYR A 88 0.96 -13.76 -4.64
N THR A 89 1.21 -14.22 -3.42
CA THR A 89 0.49 -15.35 -2.81
C THR A 89 0.16 -15.11 -1.34
N ASP A 90 -0.96 -15.66 -0.89
CA ASP A 90 -1.35 -15.70 0.52
C ASP A 90 -1.02 -17.04 1.19
N ASP A 91 -0.97 -18.12 0.41
CA ASP A 91 -0.93 -19.52 0.87
C ASP A 91 0.23 -20.33 0.28
N ALA A 92 1.11 -19.69 -0.49
CA ALA A 92 2.20 -20.28 -1.27
C ALA A 92 1.77 -21.29 -2.36
N LYS A 93 0.46 -21.47 -2.60
CA LYS A 93 -0.11 -22.39 -3.58
C LYS A 93 -0.74 -21.66 -4.75
N SER A 94 -1.44 -20.57 -4.47
CA SER A 94 -2.11 -19.72 -5.46
C SER A 94 -1.33 -18.44 -5.67
N TRP A 95 -0.87 -18.23 -6.91
CA TRP A 95 -0.13 -17.03 -7.30
C TRP A 95 -0.99 -16.17 -8.21
N ARG A 96 -1.07 -14.87 -7.90
CA ARG A 96 -1.77 -13.88 -8.72
C ARG A 96 -0.83 -12.78 -9.20
N LEU A 97 -1.06 -12.30 -10.41
CA LEU A 97 -0.27 -11.23 -11.01
C LEU A 97 -0.51 -9.91 -10.30
N VAL A 98 0.58 -9.21 -9.99
CA VAL A 98 0.59 -7.90 -9.33
C VAL A 98 1.52 -6.93 -10.05
N ASP A 99 1.15 -5.65 -10.03
CA ASP A 99 2.02 -4.56 -10.43
C ASP A 99 2.69 -4.00 -9.16
N ILE A 100 4.02 -3.89 -9.20
CA ILE A 100 4.85 -3.30 -8.16
C ILE A 100 5.37 -1.97 -8.69
N THR A 101 4.91 -0.85 -8.13
CA THR A 101 5.12 0.47 -8.72
C THR A 101 5.77 1.45 -7.75
N ARG A 102 6.72 2.25 -8.25
CA ARG A 102 7.30 3.42 -7.60
C ARG A 102 6.46 4.65 -7.92
N LEU A 103 6.21 5.48 -6.91
CA LEU A 103 5.44 6.73 -7.09
C LEU A 103 6.09 7.80 -7.96
N THR A 104 7.41 7.77 -8.05
CA THR A 104 8.18 8.61 -8.97
C THR A 104 9.51 7.92 -9.24
N SER A 105 10.24 8.41 -10.23
CA SER A 105 11.51 7.79 -10.59
C SER A 105 12.50 7.91 -9.43
N LYS A 106 13.40 6.93 -9.31
CA LYS A 106 14.44 6.95 -8.28
C LYS A 106 15.21 8.28 -8.27
N TYR A 107 15.56 8.80 -9.45
CA TYR A 107 16.23 10.10 -9.58
C TYR A 107 15.41 11.26 -9.00
N ARG A 108 14.10 11.34 -9.30
CA ARG A 108 13.23 12.39 -8.78
C ARG A 108 13.06 12.29 -7.27
N HIS A 109 12.92 11.08 -6.74
CA HIS A 109 12.92 10.79 -5.30
C HIS A 109 14.21 11.26 -4.63
N ASP A 110 15.37 10.82 -5.15
CA ASP A 110 16.68 11.16 -4.57
C ASP A 110 16.95 12.68 -4.59
N ARG A 111 16.52 13.37 -5.66
CA ARG A 111 16.58 14.85 -5.75
C ARG A 111 15.64 15.54 -4.76
N ALA A 112 14.44 15.04 -4.55
CA ALA A 112 13.49 15.59 -3.58
C ALA A 112 14.03 15.44 -2.15
N ASP A 113 14.53 14.25 -1.81
CA ASP A 113 15.19 13.98 -0.54
C ASP A 113 16.37 14.94 -0.30
N GLN A 114 17.23 15.11 -1.31
CA GLN A 114 18.37 16.02 -1.24
C GLN A 114 17.95 17.47 -0.97
N ARG A 115 16.89 17.97 -1.64
CA ARG A 115 16.37 19.33 -1.43
C ARG A 115 15.85 19.55 -0.01
N ILE A 116 15.12 18.59 0.54
CA ILE A 116 14.62 18.65 1.93
C ILE A 116 15.80 18.68 2.92
N CYS A 117 16.84 17.90 2.62
CA CYS A 117 18.03 17.80 3.45
C CYS A 117 18.92 19.05 3.42
N THR A 118 19.21 19.61 2.23
CA THR A 118 20.10 20.75 2.08
C THR A 118 19.49 22.05 2.60
N SER A 119 18.17 22.23 2.44
CA SER A 119 17.46 23.42 2.89
C SER A 119 17.37 23.55 4.41
N LEU A 120 17.39 22.43 5.16
CA LEU A 120 17.05 22.44 6.59
C LEU A 120 18.20 22.09 7.54
N LEU A 121 19.15 21.25 7.13
CA LEU A 121 20.17 20.74 8.04
C LEU A 121 21.59 21.23 7.74
N LYS A 122 21.86 21.74 6.51
CA LYS A 122 23.22 22.12 6.06
C LYS A 122 24.31 21.09 6.43
N THR A 123 23.96 19.81 6.60
CA THR A 123 24.86 18.72 7.00
C THR A 123 24.98 17.65 5.92
N LYS A 124 26.13 16.97 5.87
CA LYS A 124 26.37 15.82 4.96
C LYS A 124 25.57 14.57 5.38
N THR A 125 25.22 14.44 6.66
CA THR A 125 24.40 13.34 7.20
C THR A 125 22.99 13.83 7.48
N CYS A 126 22.09 13.66 6.50
CA CYS A 126 20.69 14.03 6.65
C CYS A 126 19.83 12.82 6.98
N SER A 127 19.12 12.88 8.11
CA SER A 127 17.93 12.05 8.33
C SER A 127 16.71 12.81 7.82
N LEU A 128 16.08 12.27 6.77
CA LEU A 128 14.90 12.89 6.15
C LEU A 128 13.76 13.06 7.16
N GLU A 129 13.58 12.10 8.07
CA GLU A 129 12.63 12.24 9.17
C GLU A 129 12.92 13.45 10.04
N ARG A 130 14.18 13.61 10.48
CA ARG A 130 14.58 14.72 11.34
C ARG A 130 14.40 16.06 10.63
N ALA A 131 14.69 16.09 9.33
CA ALA A 131 14.47 17.27 8.49
C ALA A 131 12.97 17.60 8.38
N LEU A 132 12.14 16.62 7.99
CA LEU A 132 10.69 16.80 7.87
C LEU A 132 10.06 17.20 9.19
N ARG A 133 10.49 16.59 10.30
CA ARG A 133 10.04 16.93 11.66
C ARG A 133 10.25 18.39 12.02
N ARG A 134 11.26 19.06 11.47
CA ARG A 134 11.52 20.48 11.75
C ARG A 134 10.69 21.44 10.91
N THR A 135 10.02 20.97 9.86
CA THR A 135 9.22 21.84 9.00
C THR A 135 7.97 22.33 9.74
N HIS A 136 7.62 23.60 9.56
CA HIS A 136 6.41 24.19 10.14
C HIS A 136 5.15 23.40 9.72
N ARG A 137 5.08 22.98 8.45
CA ARG A 137 3.99 22.15 7.93
C ARG A 137 3.83 20.86 8.74
N PHE A 138 4.93 20.13 8.97
CA PHE A 138 4.84 18.87 9.72
C PHE A 138 4.51 19.11 11.20
N GLN A 139 5.02 20.18 11.81
CA GLN A 139 4.67 20.52 13.19
C GLN A 139 3.17 20.81 13.35
N LYS A 140 2.58 21.53 12.39
CA LYS A 140 1.12 21.76 12.34
C LYS A 140 0.37 20.43 12.12
N TRP A 141 0.87 19.60 11.21
CA TRP A 141 0.30 18.29 10.88
C TRP A 141 0.28 17.32 12.07
N LEU A 142 1.35 17.28 12.88
CA LEU A 142 1.42 16.41 14.07
C LEU A 142 0.37 16.76 15.12
N ARG A 143 0.14 18.06 15.35
CA ARG A 143 -0.81 18.59 16.34
C ARG A 143 -2.26 18.53 15.87
N ALA A 144 -2.47 18.35 14.57
CA ALA A 144 -3.81 18.27 14.00
C ALA A 144 -4.54 17.02 14.48
N LYS A 145 -5.79 17.24 14.93
CA LYS A 145 -6.74 16.17 15.29
C LYS A 145 -7.55 15.70 14.08
N ARG A 146 -7.67 16.51 13.04
CA ARG A 146 -8.42 16.22 11.81
C ARG A 146 -7.63 16.74 10.62
N LEU A 147 -7.75 16.05 9.49
CA LEU A 147 -7.14 16.49 8.24
C LEU A 147 -8.02 17.58 7.61
N THR A 148 -7.52 18.81 7.54
CA THR A 148 -8.27 19.99 7.09
C THR A 148 -7.65 20.61 5.82
N PRO A 149 -8.41 21.38 5.03
CA PRO A 149 -7.92 21.96 3.77
C PRO A 149 -6.63 22.78 3.91
N ASP A 150 -6.49 23.54 5.00
CA ASP A 150 -5.32 24.36 5.30
C ASP A 150 -4.04 23.56 5.58
N LEU A 151 -4.15 22.27 5.92
CA LEU A 151 -3.00 21.38 6.12
C LEU A 151 -2.46 20.83 4.81
N VAL A 152 -3.32 20.65 3.82
CA VAL A 152 -2.99 20.08 2.50
C VAL A 152 -2.78 21.13 1.43
N GLN A 153 -3.13 22.39 1.70
CA GLN A 153 -2.97 23.49 0.76
C GLN A 153 -1.53 23.61 0.24
N GLY A 154 -1.40 23.73 -1.09
CA GLY A 154 -0.12 23.85 -1.77
C GLY A 154 0.67 22.55 -1.88
N LEU A 155 0.08 21.39 -1.58
CA LEU A 155 0.60 20.10 -2.05
C LEU A 155 0.37 19.99 -3.57
N SER A 156 1.30 19.31 -4.26
CA SER A 156 1.31 19.26 -5.73
C SER A 156 0.35 18.24 -6.35
N SER A 157 -0.26 17.37 -5.55
CA SER A 157 -1.21 16.36 -6.04
C SER A 157 -2.44 17.04 -6.67
N PRO A 158 -2.85 16.67 -7.91
CA PRO A 158 -4.07 17.18 -8.51
C PRO A 158 -5.33 16.90 -7.69
N MET A 159 -5.37 15.77 -6.96
CA MET A 159 -6.46 15.38 -6.05
C MET A 159 -6.69 16.43 -4.95
N LEU A 160 -5.65 17.16 -4.57
CA LEU A 160 -5.68 18.14 -3.46
C LEU A 160 -5.73 19.59 -3.96
N ARG A 161 -6.05 19.83 -5.24
CA ARG A 161 -6.16 21.19 -5.79
C ARG A 161 -7.39 21.93 -5.24
N CYS A 162 -8.49 21.22 -5.02
CA CYS A 162 -9.73 21.71 -4.41
C CYS A 162 -10.15 20.75 -3.29
N PRO A 163 -9.41 20.72 -2.16
CA PRO A 163 -9.64 19.72 -1.12
C PRO A 163 -10.89 20.07 -0.31
N SER A 164 -11.95 19.26 -0.43
CA SER A 164 -13.15 19.34 0.40
C SER A 164 -12.92 18.65 1.74
N GLN A 165 -13.62 19.08 2.80
CA GLN A 165 -13.49 18.42 4.10
C GLN A 165 -13.95 16.95 4.02
N ARG A 166 -14.99 16.67 3.23
CA ARG A 166 -15.50 15.31 3.02
C ARG A 166 -14.49 14.36 2.35
N LEU A 167 -13.72 14.87 1.38
CA LEU A 167 -12.64 14.09 0.75
C LEU A 167 -11.53 13.80 1.76
N LEU A 168 -11.13 14.79 2.55
CA LEU A 168 -10.07 14.63 3.55
C LEU A 168 -10.46 13.69 4.69
N ASP A 169 -11.72 13.74 5.14
CA ASP A 169 -12.27 12.79 6.10
C ASP A 169 -12.24 11.36 5.55
N ARG A 170 -12.59 11.19 4.26
CA ARG A 170 -12.53 9.88 3.59
C ARG A 170 -11.10 9.36 3.51
N ILE A 171 -10.11 10.23 3.24
CA ILE A 171 -8.68 9.89 3.27
C ILE A 171 -8.29 9.28 4.61
N VAL A 172 -8.60 9.96 5.73
CA VAL A 172 -8.24 9.48 7.07
C VAL A 172 -8.99 8.18 7.39
N ARG A 173 -10.30 8.15 7.12
CA ARG A 173 -11.16 7.00 7.44
C ARG A 173 -10.79 5.72 6.69
N ARG A 174 -10.25 5.82 5.47
CA ARG A 174 -9.93 4.68 4.59
C ARG A 174 -8.44 4.43 4.41
N TYR A 175 -7.59 5.07 5.21
CA TYR A 175 -6.14 4.88 5.10
C TYR A 175 -5.74 3.47 5.56
N ALA A 176 -5.39 2.61 4.61
CA ALA A 176 -5.19 1.18 4.84
C ALA A 176 -3.81 0.81 5.42
N GLU A 177 -2.93 1.79 5.61
CA GLU A 177 -1.61 1.57 6.22
C GLU A 177 -1.65 1.56 7.76
N VAL A 178 -2.84 1.67 8.36
CA VAL A 178 -3.05 1.61 9.81
C VAL A 178 -4.13 0.57 10.19
N PRO A 179 -4.06 -0.03 11.39
CA PRO A 179 -5.00 -1.07 11.82
C PRO A 179 -6.44 -0.59 12.09
N ASP A 180 -6.62 0.69 12.44
CA ASP A 180 -7.91 1.27 12.84
C ASP A 180 -8.42 2.28 11.79
N ALA A 181 -8.94 1.76 10.67
CA ALA A 181 -9.47 2.56 9.57
C ALA A 181 -11.00 2.74 9.73
N GLY A 182 -11.41 3.83 10.38
CA GLY A 182 -12.83 4.10 10.61
C GLY A 182 -13.15 5.51 11.11
N SER A 183 -12.19 6.14 11.77
CA SER A 183 -12.32 7.51 12.27
C SER A 183 -11.97 8.56 11.21
N ILE A 184 -12.64 9.71 11.27
CA ILE A 184 -12.26 10.92 10.51
C ILE A 184 -11.17 11.73 11.25
N TYR A 185 -10.94 11.40 12.52
CA TYR A 185 -9.91 12.03 13.35
C TYR A 185 -8.60 11.27 13.26
N MET A 186 -7.49 12.00 13.36
CA MET A 186 -6.13 11.49 13.23
C MET A 186 -5.54 10.97 14.55
N ASP A 187 -6.33 10.84 15.62
CA ASP A 187 -5.84 10.45 16.96
C ASP A 187 -5.30 9.02 16.99
N HIS A 188 -5.84 8.13 16.14
CA HIS A 188 -5.38 6.76 15.98
C HIS A 188 -4.08 6.64 15.15
N LEU A 189 -3.67 7.72 14.45
CA LEU A 189 -2.47 7.73 13.64
C LEU A 189 -1.26 8.06 14.51
N THR A 190 -0.25 7.17 14.51
CA THR A 190 1.04 7.49 15.14
C THR A 190 1.72 8.65 14.40
N ASP A 191 2.68 9.32 15.04
CA ASP A 191 3.54 10.32 14.39
C ASP A 191 4.13 9.84 13.05
N ARG A 192 4.48 8.56 12.98
CA ARG A 192 5.06 7.94 11.79
C ARG A 192 3.99 7.75 10.70
N ASP A 193 2.76 7.41 11.07
CA ASP A 193 1.64 7.27 10.14
C ASP A 193 1.22 8.62 9.58
N LYS A 194 1.14 9.64 10.44
CA LYS A 194 0.93 11.03 10.03
C LYS A 194 2.02 11.47 9.03
N LEU A 195 3.29 11.14 9.27
CA LEU A 195 4.41 11.45 8.37
C LEU A 195 4.31 10.72 7.02
N ARG A 196 3.96 9.43 7.02
CA ARG A 196 3.75 8.65 5.80
C ARG A 196 2.59 9.18 4.96
N LEU A 197 1.48 9.53 5.61
CA LEU A 197 0.32 10.10 4.94
C LEU A 197 0.69 11.44 4.27
N LEU A 198 1.31 12.36 5.02
CA LEU A 198 1.79 13.63 4.46
C LEU A 198 2.75 13.40 3.29
N TYR A 199 3.72 12.51 3.46
CA TYR A 199 4.70 12.18 2.43
C TYR A 199 4.02 11.67 1.16
N THR A 200 3.08 10.73 1.29
CA THR A 200 2.36 10.15 0.16
C THR A 200 1.54 11.21 -0.57
N LEU A 201 0.76 12.02 0.16
CA LEU A 201 -0.02 13.13 -0.41
C LEU A 201 0.87 14.20 -1.07
N SER A 202 2.10 14.38 -0.59
CA SER A 202 3.06 15.34 -1.16
C SER A 202 3.71 14.83 -2.44
N VAL A 203 3.99 13.54 -2.53
CA VAL A 203 4.76 12.97 -3.65
C VAL A 203 3.85 12.50 -4.77
N ASN A 204 2.85 11.68 -4.46
CA ASN A 204 1.92 11.11 -5.42
C ASN A 204 0.75 10.46 -4.69
N SER A 205 -0.46 10.93 -4.96
CA SER A 205 -1.71 10.47 -4.33
C SER A 205 -2.27 9.17 -4.90
N HIS A 206 -1.66 8.58 -5.93
CA HIS A 206 -2.14 7.34 -6.55
C HIS A 206 -2.50 6.24 -5.53
N PRO A 207 -1.67 5.90 -4.52
CA PRO A 207 -2.01 4.86 -3.55
C PRO A 207 -3.20 5.23 -2.67
N ILE A 208 -3.37 6.52 -2.38
CA ILE A 208 -4.48 7.02 -1.57
C ILE A 208 -5.78 6.84 -2.35
N LEU A 209 -5.78 7.13 -3.66
CA LEU A 209 -6.94 6.92 -4.52
C LEU A 209 -7.37 5.45 -4.55
N LEU A 210 -6.42 4.51 -4.72
CA LEU A 210 -6.74 3.08 -4.72
C LEU A 210 -7.32 2.60 -3.37
N GLN A 211 -6.90 3.21 -2.26
CA GLN A 211 -7.39 2.86 -0.91
C GLN A 211 -8.78 3.42 -0.63
N ILE A 212 -9.03 4.68 -0.99
CA ILE A 212 -10.28 5.36 -0.62
C ILE A 212 -11.39 5.14 -1.63
N PHE A 213 -11.08 4.71 -2.85
CA PHE A 213 -12.04 4.34 -3.90
C PHE A 213 -11.73 2.90 -4.34
N PRO A 214 -12.05 1.89 -3.50
CA PRO A 214 -11.65 0.52 -3.78
C PRO A 214 -12.53 -0.13 -4.85
N ASP A 215 -11.96 -1.09 -5.57
CA ASP A 215 -12.62 -1.87 -6.63
C ASP A 215 -13.85 -2.63 -6.14
N VAL A 216 -13.81 -3.14 -4.91
CA VAL A 216 -14.94 -3.84 -4.27
C VAL A 216 -16.17 -2.96 -4.07
N GLU A 217 -16.03 -1.63 -4.13
CA GLU A 217 -17.13 -0.65 -4.11
C GLU A 217 -17.53 -0.21 -5.53
N GLY A 218 -17.05 -0.89 -6.57
CA GLY A 218 -17.36 -0.59 -7.98
C GLY A 218 -16.52 0.52 -8.60
N TRP A 219 -15.47 1.00 -7.91
CA TRP A 219 -14.58 2.01 -8.48
C TRP A 219 -13.62 1.41 -9.53
N PRO A 220 -13.32 2.13 -10.63
CA PRO A 220 -12.51 1.62 -11.73
C PRO A 220 -11.01 1.74 -11.43
N PHE A 221 -10.57 1.29 -10.26
CA PHE A 221 -9.17 1.25 -9.85
C PHE A 221 -8.70 -0.18 -9.59
N PRO A 222 -7.42 -0.53 -9.81
CA PRO A 222 -6.89 -1.81 -9.39
C PRO A 222 -6.92 -1.97 -7.87
N GLN A 223 -7.17 -3.19 -7.40
CA GLN A 223 -7.14 -3.50 -5.97
C GLN A 223 -5.78 -3.13 -5.36
N TYR A 224 -5.81 -2.28 -4.32
CA TYR A 224 -4.63 -1.99 -3.50
C TYR A 224 -4.33 -3.17 -2.58
N LEU A 225 -3.13 -3.73 -2.67
CA LEU A 225 -2.71 -4.86 -1.82
C LEU A 225 -1.85 -4.40 -0.63
N GLY A 226 -1.16 -3.27 -0.78
CA GLY A 226 -0.35 -2.68 0.27
C GLY A 226 0.87 -1.96 -0.27
N SER A 227 1.68 -1.43 0.65
CA SER A 227 2.91 -0.72 0.34
C SER A 227 4.08 -1.25 1.15
N CYS A 228 5.27 -1.18 0.55
CA CYS A 228 6.51 -1.42 1.26
C CYS A 228 7.58 -0.41 0.87
N GLY A 229 7.92 0.46 1.83
CA GLY A 229 8.86 1.55 1.57
C GLY A 229 8.31 2.50 0.51
N ARG A 230 9.03 2.66 -0.60
CA ARG A 230 8.65 3.54 -1.72
C ARG A 230 7.96 2.79 -2.87
N LEU A 231 7.52 1.56 -2.62
CA LEU A 231 6.79 0.74 -3.56
C LEU A 231 5.36 0.51 -3.09
N VAL A 232 4.46 0.47 -4.05
CA VAL A 232 3.06 0.11 -3.91
C VAL A 232 2.82 -1.18 -4.70
N VAL A 233 1.98 -2.04 -4.16
CA VAL A 233 1.58 -3.30 -4.78
C VAL A 233 0.09 -3.24 -5.04
N SER A 234 -0.31 -3.47 -6.29
CA SER A 234 -1.71 -3.52 -6.71
C SER A 234 -1.95 -4.72 -7.64
N ALA A 235 -3.21 -5.07 -7.87
CA ALA A 235 -3.57 -6.04 -8.90
C ALA A 235 -3.00 -5.61 -10.27
N SER A 236 -2.48 -6.58 -11.04
CA SER A 236 -1.81 -6.28 -12.32
C SER A 236 -2.82 -6.01 -13.44
N THR A 237 -2.47 -5.08 -14.32
CA THR A 237 -3.23 -4.77 -15.53
C THR A 237 -2.29 -4.63 -16.73
N ARG A 238 -2.79 -4.90 -17.93
CA ARG A 238 -2.05 -4.64 -19.17
C ARG A 238 -2.32 -3.21 -19.64
N PRO A 239 -1.29 -2.38 -19.88
CA PRO A 239 -1.50 -1.00 -20.33
C PRO A 239 -2.13 -0.95 -21.72
N LEU A 240 -2.88 0.13 -22.01
CA LEU A 240 -3.58 0.28 -23.29
C LEU A 240 -2.68 0.18 -24.53
N ARG A 241 -1.41 0.59 -24.42
CA ARG A 241 -0.44 0.48 -25.52
C ARG A 241 -0.31 -0.95 -26.08
N ASP A 242 -0.53 -1.96 -25.24
CA ASP A 242 -0.43 -3.37 -25.64
C ASP A 242 -1.57 -3.79 -26.60
N PHE A 243 -2.57 -2.92 -26.78
CA PHE A 243 -3.74 -3.14 -27.64
C PHE A 243 -3.77 -2.26 -28.90
N TYR A 244 -2.74 -1.44 -29.15
CA TYR A 244 -2.73 -0.53 -30.31
C TYR A 244 -2.74 -1.26 -31.68
N GLY A 245 -2.25 -2.49 -31.72
CA GLY A 245 -2.31 -3.37 -32.90
C GLY A 245 -3.38 -4.46 -32.82
N ALA A 246 -4.35 -4.34 -31.90
CA ALA A 246 -5.42 -5.32 -31.77
C ALA A 246 -6.44 -5.22 -32.91
N ALA A 247 -7.28 -6.25 -33.04
CA ALA A 247 -8.38 -6.25 -34.01
C ALA A 247 -9.35 -5.06 -33.78
N PRO A 248 -9.98 -4.51 -34.83
CA PRO A 248 -10.85 -3.33 -34.72
C PRO A 248 -11.95 -3.47 -33.67
N GLU A 249 -12.52 -4.65 -33.50
CA GLU A 249 -13.58 -4.95 -32.54
C GLU A 249 -13.07 -4.78 -31.09
N VAL A 250 -11.84 -5.23 -30.82
CA VAL A 250 -11.20 -5.07 -29.52
C VAL A 250 -10.93 -3.60 -29.24
N VAL A 251 -10.45 -2.86 -30.24
CA VAL A 251 -10.18 -1.41 -30.09
C VAL A 251 -11.48 -0.64 -29.84
N ALA A 252 -12.55 -0.94 -30.57
CA ALA A 252 -13.85 -0.33 -30.40
C ALA A 252 -14.43 -0.63 -29.00
N ASP A 253 -14.31 -1.87 -28.53
CA ASP A 253 -14.71 -2.25 -27.18
C ASP A 253 -13.92 -1.47 -26.11
N ARG A 254 -12.59 -1.35 -26.24
CA ARG A 254 -11.79 -0.54 -25.29
C ARG A 254 -12.20 0.92 -25.29
N ALA A 255 -12.45 1.51 -26.45
CA ALA A 255 -12.92 2.89 -26.55
C ALA A 255 -14.26 3.07 -25.83
N LEU A 256 -15.21 2.13 -26.00
CA LEU A 256 -16.49 2.16 -25.30
C LEU A 256 -16.32 2.06 -23.78
N GLN A 257 -15.45 1.16 -23.31
CA GLN A 257 -15.17 1.02 -21.88
C GLN A 257 -14.51 2.28 -21.28
N ILE A 258 -13.62 2.96 -22.02
CA ILE A 258 -13.06 4.26 -21.57
C ILE A 258 -14.18 5.28 -21.37
N LEU A 259 -15.11 5.40 -22.33
CA LEU A 259 -16.24 6.32 -22.21
C LEU A 259 -17.13 5.98 -21.01
N ALA A 260 -17.36 4.69 -20.74
CA ALA A 260 -18.11 4.24 -19.58
C ALA A 260 -17.41 4.62 -18.25
N VAL A 261 -16.10 4.39 -18.16
CA VAL A 261 -15.28 4.79 -17.00
C VAL A 261 -15.31 6.31 -16.81
N LEU A 262 -15.11 7.09 -17.87
CA LEU A 262 -15.15 8.56 -17.78
C LEU A 262 -16.53 9.06 -17.33
N ARG A 263 -17.60 8.40 -17.75
CA ARG A 263 -18.96 8.73 -17.29
C ARG A 263 -19.14 8.46 -15.80
N SER A 264 -18.70 7.32 -15.28
CA SER A 264 -18.80 7.02 -13.84
C SER A 264 -17.91 7.94 -12.98
N MET A 265 -16.79 8.39 -13.55
CA MET A 265 -15.92 9.41 -12.95
C MET A 265 -16.56 10.80 -12.87
N GLY A 266 -17.46 11.14 -13.80
CA GLY A 266 -18.25 12.38 -13.73
C GLY A 266 -19.50 12.29 -12.87
N THR A 267 -20.14 11.11 -12.84
CA THR A 267 -21.42 10.84 -12.19
C THR A 267 -21.33 9.56 -11.36
N ASN A 268 -21.30 9.72 -10.04
CA ASN A 268 -21.23 8.63 -9.07
C ASN A 268 -22.03 8.99 -7.81
N ASP A 269 -22.33 7.97 -7.02
CA ASP A 269 -23.18 8.05 -5.84
C ASP A 269 -22.59 8.89 -4.70
N LEU A 270 -21.26 9.13 -4.74
CA LEU A 270 -20.58 9.97 -3.76
C LEU A 270 -20.53 11.45 -4.16
N ASN A 271 -21.10 11.84 -5.31
CA ASN A 271 -21.09 13.21 -5.82
C ASN A 271 -19.68 13.82 -5.96
N TYR A 272 -18.67 13.00 -6.24
CA TYR A 272 -17.36 13.49 -6.65
C TYR A 272 -17.28 13.62 -8.17
N PHE A 273 -16.53 14.61 -8.66
CA PHE A 273 -16.17 14.74 -10.06
C PHE A 273 -14.68 14.54 -10.20
N PHE A 274 -14.30 13.51 -10.95
CA PHE A 274 -12.91 13.15 -11.20
C PHE A 274 -12.47 13.72 -12.55
N TYR A 275 -11.29 14.31 -12.60
CA TYR A 275 -10.73 14.86 -13.84
C TYR A 275 -9.26 14.49 -14.00
N PHE A 276 -8.81 14.30 -15.23
CA PHE A 276 -7.40 14.07 -15.52
C PHE A 276 -6.71 15.39 -15.86
N THR A 277 -5.56 15.64 -15.24
CA THR A 277 -4.67 16.73 -15.65
C THR A 277 -3.76 16.33 -16.82
N HIS A 278 -3.55 15.02 -16.99
CA HIS A 278 -2.80 14.43 -18.08
C HIS A 278 -3.28 12.99 -18.28
N VAL A 279 -3.32 12.53 -19.53
CA VAL A 279 -3.65 11.14 -19.91
C VAL A 279 -2.60 10.67 -20.91
N ASP A 280 -2.08 9.47 -20.68
CA ASP A 280 -1.12 8.80 -21.55
C ASP A 280 -1.48 7.30 -21.72
N ALA A 281 -0.65 6.58 -22.48
CA ALA A 281 -0.87 5.16 -22.76
C ALA A 281 -0.71 4.24 -21.54
N GLY A 282 -0.20 4.75 -20.41
CA GLY A 282 -0.07 4.06 -19.13
C GLY A 282 -1.20 4.36 -18.14
N THR A 283 -2.03 5.37 -18.41
CA THR A 283 -3.12 5.84 -17.54
C THR A 283 -4.20 4.77 -17.35
N PHE A 284 -4.58 4.09 -18.43
CA PHE A 284 -5.58 3.02 -18.40
C PHE A 284 -4.92 1.65 -18.60
N GLY A 285 -5.53 0.64 -18.01
CA GLY A 285 -5.13 -0.75 -18.14
C GLY A 285 -6.32 -1.68 -18.24
N VAL A 286 -6.07 -2.90 -18.72
CA VAL A 286 -7.08 -3.93 -18.91
C VAL A 286 -6.69 -5.17 -18.10
N PHE A 287 -7.63 -5.70 -17.31
CA PHE A 287 -7.43 -6.97 -16.61
C PHE A 287 -7.53 -8.17 -17.55
N SER A 288 -7.13 -9.34 -17.07
CA SER A 288 -7.22 -10.60 -17.83
C SER A 288 -8.66 -10.95 -18.24
N ASN A 289 -9.66 -10.51 -17.48
CA ASN A 289 -11.08 -10.67 -17.81
C ASN A 289 -11.59 -9.67 -18.86
N GLY A 290 -10.73 -8.79 -19.39
CA GLY A 290 -11.07 -7.84 -20.45
C GLY A 290 -11.67 -6.52 -19.99
N HIS A 291 -11.85 -6.31 -18.68
CA HIS A 291 -12.38 -5.04 -18.16
C HIS A 291 -11.29 -3.97 -18.03
N LEU A 292 -11.63 -2.73 -18.40
CA LEU A 292 -10.76 -1.56 -18.39
C LEU A 292 -10.88 -0.76 -17.09
N PHE A 293 -9.73 -0.32 -16.58
CA PHE A 293 -9.57 0.39 -15.31
C PHE A 293 -8.57 1.54 -15.45
N ILE A 294 -8.60 2.46 -14.50
CA ILE A 294 -7.61 3.53 -14.32
C ILE A 294 -6.40 2.93 -13.60
N ARG A 295 -5.39 2.56 -14.38
CA ARG A 295 -4.14 1.94 -13.92
C ARG A 295 -3.26 2.94 -13.17
N ASP A 296 -3.12 4.15 -13.69
CA ASP A 296 -2.34 5.23 -13.07
C ASP A 296 -3.27 6.40 -12.73
N ALA A 297 -3.42 6.64 -11.43
CA ALA A 297 -4.27 7.69 -10.88
C ALA A 297 -3.47 8.90 -10.38
N SER A 298 -2.17 8.97 -10.69
CA SER A 298 -1.28 10.03 -10.20
C SER A 298 -1.63 11.43 -10.70
N MET A 299 -2.26 11.50 -11.88
CA MET A 299 -2.66 12.75 -12.55
C MET A 299 -4.15 13.07 -12.38
N LEU A 300 -4.83 12.34 -11.50
CA LEU A 300 -6.26 12.49 -11.26
C LEU A 300 -6.52 13.53 -10.18
N GLY A 301 -7.37 14.51 -10.51
CA GLY A 301 -7.94 15.48 -9.59
C GLY A 301 -9.38 15.15 -9.21
N ILE A 302 -9.81 15.64 -8.05
CA ILE A 302 -11.17 15.42 -7.53
C ILE A 302 -11.78 16.78 -7.17
N ILE A 303 -13.04 16.95 -7.51
CA ILE A 303 -13.90 18.05 -7.07
C ILE A 303 -15.08 17.44 -6.32
N ASP A 304 -15.35 17.95 -5.14
CA ASP A 304 -16.55 17.61 -4.39
C ASP A 304 -17.72 18.47 -4.88
N LYS A 305 -18.69 17.85 -5.55
CA LYS A 305 -19.85 18.57 -6.08
C LYS A 305 -20.88 18.92 -4.99
N GLU A 306 -20.83 18.26 -3.85
CA GLU A 306 -21.77 18.51 -2.75
C GLU A 306 -21.31 19.73 -1.94
N GLU A 307 -20.05 19.75 -1.52
CA GLU A 307 -19.48 20.89 -0.79
C GLU A 307 -19.29 22.12 -1.69
N GLY A 308 -19.10 21.94 -3.01
CA GLY A 308 -19.00 23.04 -3.98
C GLY A 308 -20.31 23.74 -4.33
N THR A 309 -21.45 23.30 -3.78
CA THR A 309 -22.78 23.94 -3.97
C THR A 309 -23.24 24.78 -2.77
N GLN A 310 -22.43 24.85 -1.72
CA GLN A 310 -22.63 25.71 -0.53
C GLN A 310 -21.81 26.99 -0.65
#